data_AF-A0A2N2CJR6-F1
#
_entry.id   AF-A0A2N2CJR6-F1
#
_cell.length_a   1.000
_cell.length_b   1.000
_cell.length_c   1.000
_cell.angle_alpha   90.00
_cell.angle_beta   90.00
_cell.angle_gamma   90.00
#
_symmetry.space_group_name_H-M   'P 1'
#
loop_
_entity.id
_entity.type
_entity.pdbx_description
1 polymer ?
#
loop_
_entity_poly.entity_id
_entity_poly.type
_entity_poly.pdbx_seq_one_letter_code
_entity_poly.pdbx_strand_id
1 'polypeptide(L)'
;MRSIIKESISVEKAVSEGLEELNADINEVEIEILQEPSRSFLGLLSKNAKVKLTVVDGPKEKAKEFLTTLLEKMDLRCDFEITLEDDVLKVQVSNINNKDKGIIIGKRGKNLDAMQYILSLVINKERQTYIRTIIDVEDYR
;
A
#
# COMPACT_ATOMS: atom_id res chain seq x y z
N MET A 1 3.78 7.98 7.68
CA MET A 1 4.50 6.70 7.55
C MET A 1 4.18 5.85 8.76
N ARG A 2 3.72 4.62 8.56
CA ARG A 2 3.41 3.67 9.64
C ARG A 2 4.69 2.89 9.96
N SER A 3 5.00 2.70 11.25
CA SER A 3 6.14 1.90 11.69
C SER A 3 5.78 1.04 12.89
N ILE A 4 6.38 -0.14 12.99
CA ILE A 4 6.29 -1.02 14.16
C ILE A 4 7.67 -1.48 14.59
N ILE A 5 7.79 -1.91 15.85
CA ILE A 5 8.99 -2.54 16.37
C ILE A 5 8.62 -3.95 16.79
N LYS A 6 9.39 -4.93 16.29
CA LYS A 6 9.15 -6.36 16.55
C LYS A 6 10.37 -7.00 17.18
N GLU A 7 10.14 -7.87 18.16
CA GLU A 7 11.17 -8.64 18.84
C GLU A 7 10.92 -10.14 18.64
N SER A 8 11.96 -10.88 18.28
CA SER A 8 11.86 -12.34 18.09
C SER A 8 13.22 -13.02 18.26
N ILE A 9 13.25 -14.36 18.20
CA ILE A 9 14.47 -15.14 18.44
C ILE A 9 15.57 -14.95 17.38
N SER A 10 15.21 -14.47 16.19
CA SER A 10 16.12 -14.10 15.10
C SER A 10 15.60 -12.88 14.36
N VAL A 11 16.47 -12.24 13.56
CA VAL A 11 16.12 -11.09 12.72
C VAL A 11 15.06 -11.50 11.71
N GLU A 12 15.22 -12.64 11.03
CA GLU A 12 14.29 -13.11 10.00
C GLU A 12 12.89 -13.34 10.58
N LYS A 13 12.80 -13.92 11.77
CA LYS A 13 11.50 -14.16 12.43
C LYS A 13 10.85 -12.85 12.84
N ALA A 14 11.63 -11.91 13.39
CA ALA A 14 11.11 -10.60 13.77
C ALA A 14 10.64 -9.78 12.55
N VAL A 15 11.34 -9.90 11.41
CA VAL A 15 10.92 -9.29 10.14
C VAL A 15 9.62 -9.94 9.65
N SER A 16 9.54 -11.27 9.57
CA SER A 16 8.35 -11.98 9.10
C SER A 16 7.10 -11.63 9.92
N GLU A 17 7.20 -11.71 11.24
CA GLU A 17 6.10 -11.36 12.14
C GLU A 17 5.71 -9.88 12.03
N GLY A 18 6.68 -9.02 11.71
CA GLY A 18 6.44 -7.59 11.50
C GLY A 18 5.74 -7.30 10.17
N LEU A 19 6.12 -7.99 9.10
CA LEU A 19 5.49 -7.87 7.78
C LEU A 19 4.02 -8.29 7.83
N GLU A 20 3.72 -9.41 8.50
CA GLU A 20 2.35 -9.88 8.73
C GLU A 20 1.52 -8.83 9.49
N GLU A 21 2.07 -8.26 10.57
CA GLU A 21 1.37 -7.25 11.38
C GLU A 21 1.15 -5.93 10.62
N LEU A 22 2.08 -5.56 9.75
CA LEU A 22 1.94 -4.41 8.85
C LEU A 22 1.04 -4.69 7.65
N ASN A 23 0.75 -5.96 7.34
CA ASN A 23 0.15 -6.40 6.09
C ASN A 23 0.87 -5.82 4.86
N ALA A 24 2.20 -5.89 4.92
CA ALA A 24 3.09 -5.31 3.92
C ALA A 24 4.04 -6.37 3.38
N ASP A 25 4.43 -6.23 2.12
CA ASP A 25 5.48 -7.07 1.54
C ASP A 25 6.87 -6.49 1.85
N ILE A 26 7.89 -7.34 1.76
CA ILE A 26 9.27 -6.97 2.13
C ILE A 26 9.84 -5.79 1.33
N ASN A 27 9.35 -5.58 0.11
CA ASN A 27 9.74 -4.47 -0.77
C ASN A 27 9.02 -3.15 -0.44
N GLU A 28 8.05 -3.16 0.46
CA GLU A 28 7.27 -1.98 0.83
C GLU A 28 7.76 -1.32 2.13
N VAL A 29 8.71 -1.97 2.80
CA VAL A 29 9.21 -1.56 4.11
C VAL A 29 10.71 -1.33 4.11
N GLU A 30 11.13 -0.35 4.89
CA GLU A 30 12.50 -0.20 5.35
C GLU A 30 12.67 -0.96 6.67
N ILE A 31 13.74 -1.77 6.78
CA ILE A 31 14.02 -2.59 7.95
C ILE A 31 15.29 -2.07 8.63
N GLU A 32 15.14 -1.66 9.88
CA GLU A 32 16.24 -1.22 10.74
C GLU A 32 16.46 -2.25 11.86
N ILE A 33 17.65 -2.85 11.92
CA ILE A 33 18.01 -3.79 13.00
C ILE A 33 18.46 -2.97 14.22
N LEU A 34 17.62 -2.94 15.26
CA LEU A 34 17.89 -2.22 16.51
C LEU A 34 18.74 -3.05 17.48
N GLN A 35 18.64 -4.38 17.40
CA GLN A 35 19.44 -5.30 18.23
C GLN A 35 19.60 -6.66 17.54
N GLU A 36 20.84 -7.13 17.44
CA GLU A 36 21.17 -8.48 16.99
C GLU A 36 20.88 -9.52 18.09
N PRO A 37 20.44 -10.74 17.74
CA PRO A 37 20.23 -11.80 18.71
C PRO A 37 21.59 -12.28 19.26
N SER A 38 21.67 -12.49 20.58
CA SER A 38 22.91 -12.99 21.21
C SER A 38 22.61 -14.11 22.19
N ARG A 39 23.38 -15.19 22.13
CA ARG A 39 23.33 -16.32 23.06
C ARG A 39 24.58 -16.32 23.94
N SER A 40 24.39 -16.25 25.25
CA SER A 40 25.47 -16.42 26.23
C SER A 40 25.69 -17.91 26.55
N PHE A 41 26.96 -18.32 26.58
CA PHE A 41 27.42 -19.72 26.71
C PHE A 41 26.98 -20.45 28.00
N LEU A 42 26.54 -19.73 29.04
CA LEU A 42 26.05 -20.29 30.30
C LEU A 42 24.60 -19.91 30.63
N GLY A 43 23.80 -19.50 29.64
CA GLY A 43 22.36 -19.21 29.81
C GLY A 43 22.04 -17.95 30.62
N LEU A 44 23.04 -17.18 31.06
CA LEU A 44 22.87 -16.09 32.03
C LEU A 44 22.31 -14.78 31.46
N LEU A 45 22.19 -14.60 30.14
CA LEU A 45 21.47 -13.49 29.51
C LEU A 45 21.49 -13.72 27.99
N SER A 46 20.40 -14.21 27.43
CA SER A 46 20.16 -14.22 25.97
C SER A 46 19.33 -12.99 25.60
N LYS A 47 19.68 -12.36 24.48
CA LYS A 47 18.91 -11.23 23.93
C LYS A 47 18.24 -11.66 22.64
N ASN A 48 16.97 -11.32 22.50
CA ASN A 48 16.22 -11.47 21.26
C ASN A 48 16.67 -10.43 20.23
N ALA A 49 16.46 -10.75 18.95
CA ALA A 49 16.57 -9.77 17.88
C ALA A 49 15.47 -8.72 18.02
N LYS A 50 15.78 -7.47 17.68
CA LYS A 50 14.82 -6.36 17.66
C LYS A 50 14.96 -5.62 16.35
N VAL A 51 13.86 -5.50 15.61
CA VAL A 51 13.82 -4.81 14.32
C VAL A 51 12.72 -3.76 14.33
N LYS A 52 12.92 -2.68 13.58
CA LYS A 52 11.92 -1.67 13.29
C LYS A 52 11.60 -1.72 11.80
N LEU A 53 10.33 -1.89 11.47
CA LEU A 53 9.84 -1.88 10.10
C LEU A 53 9.06 -0.58 9.87
N THR A 54 9.38 0.12 8.80
CA THR A 54 8.71 1.37 8.41
C THR A 54 8.17 1.21 7.00
N VAL A 55 6.86 1.39 6.79
CA VAL A 55 6.26 1.35 5.45
C VAL A 55 6.69 2.60 4.68
N VAL A 56 7.39 2.40 3.57
CA VAL A 56 7.96 3.45 2.71
C VAL A 56 7.36 3.46 1.31
N ASP A 57 6.91 2.33 0.80
CA ASP A 57 6.33 2.20 -0.56
C ASP A 57 5.09 1.29 -0.55
N GLY A 58 4.09 1.70 0.23
CA GLY A 58 2.85 0.94 0.41
C GLY A 58 1.85 1.10 -0.74
N PRO A 59 0.74 0.35 -0.68
CA PRO A 59 -0.34 0.41 -1.69
C PRO A 59 -0.91 1.81 -1.90
N LYS A 60 -1.03 2.60 -0.82
CA LYS A 60 -1.60 3.94 -0.87
C LYS A 60 -0.67 4.91 -1.61
N GLU A 61 0.62 4.83 -1.35
CA GLU A 61 1.66 5.62 -2.00
C GLU A 61 1.73 5.29 -3.49
N LYS A 62 1.80 3.99 -3.84
CA LYS A 62 1.77 3.51 -5.24
C LYS A 62 0.52 3.95 -5.99
N ALA A 63 -0.65 3.83 -5.36
CA ALA A 63 -1.92 4.27 -5.96
C ALA A 63 -1.91 5.78 -6.23
N LYS A 64 -1.42 6.56 -5.27
CA LYS A 64 -1.33 8.02 -5.41
C LYS A 64 -0.40 8.41 -6.55
N GLU A 65 0.80 7.83 -6.62
CA GLU A 65 1.76 8.12 -7.70
C GLU A 65 1.18 7.77 -9.07
N PHE A 66 0.61 6.57 -9.19
CA PHE A 66 0.01 6.10 -10.43
C PHE A 66 -1.15 6.99 -10.88
N LEU A 67 -2.11 7.28 -10.00
CA LEU A 67 -3.29 8.07 -10.34
C LEU A 67 -2.92 9.52 -10.67
N THR A 68 -2.01 10.13 -9.91
CA THR A 68 -1.50 11.48 -10.20
C THR A 68 -0.93 11.52 -11.62
N THR A 69 -0.01 10.61 -11.92
CA THR A 69 0.62 10.52 -13.25
C THR A 69 -0.41 10.29 -14.34
N LEU A 70 -1.34 9.36 -14.14
CA LEU A 70 -2.36 9.01 -15.13
C LEU A 70 -3.27 10.21 -15.45
N LEU A 71 -3.81 10.86 -14.42
CA LEU A 71 -4.75 11.97 -14.56
C LEU A 71 -4.06 13.19 -15.18
N GLU A 72 -2.80 13.48 -14.80
CA GLU A 72 -1.98 14.51 -15.43
C GLU A 72 -1.75 14.23 -16.92
N LYS A 73 -1.42 12.99 -17.29
CA LYS A 73 -1.22 12.61 -18.71
C LYS A 73 -2.50 12.65 -19.53
N MET A 74 -3.66 12.55 -18.87
CA MET A 74 -4.96 12.71 -19.49
C MET A 74 -5.44 14.17 -19.55
N ASP A 75 -4.67 15.12 -18.99
CA ASP A 75 -5.03 16.54 -18.84
C ASP A 75 -6.37 16.73 -18.09
N LEU A 76 -6.57 15.94 -17.03
CA LEU A 76 -7.78 15.98 -16.21
C LEU A 76 -7.47 16.61 -14.86
N ARG A 77 -8.36 17.51 -14.41
CA ARG A 77 -8.26 18.17 -13.09
C ARG A 77 -9.32 17.62 -12.17
N CYS A 78 -8.89 16.91 -11.14
CA CYS A 78 -9.75 16.42 -10.07
C CYS A 78 -8.94 16.20 -8.79
N ASP A 79 -9.66 16.14 -7.68
CA ASP A 79 -9.11 15.68 -6.41
C ASP A 79 -9.41 14.18 -6.24
N PHE A 80 -8.59 13.50 -5.45
CA PHE A 80 -8.90 12.14 -5.05
C PHE A 80 -8.41 11.83 -3.64
N GLU A 81 -9.20 11.04 -2.93
CA GLU A 81 -8.88 10.51 -1.62
C GLU A 81 -8.66 9.00 -1.71
N ILE A 82 -7.64 8.50 -1.02
CA ILE A 82 -7.29 7.07 -1.00
C ILE A 82 -7.34 6.58 0.45
N THR A 83 -8.17 5.57 0.70
CA THR A 83 -8.24 4.84 1.96
C THR A 83 -7.86 3.38 1.74
N LEU A 84 -7.22 2.78 2.74
CA LEU A 84 -6.85 1.37 2.75
C LEU A 84 -7.33 0.79 4.07
N GLU A 85 -8.34 -0.06 4.01
CA GLU A 85 -8.97 -0.72 5.15
C GLU A 85 -9.31 -2.16 4.75
N ASP A 86 -9.00 -3.14 5.61
CA ASP A 86 -9.33 -4.56 5.41
C ASP A 86 -9.02 -5.11 4.00
N ASP A 87 -7.79 -4.89 3.51
CA ASP A 87 -7.35 -5.28 2.16
C ASP A 87 -8.16 -4.65 1.01
N VAL A 88 -8.91 -3.59 1.29
CA VAL A 88 -9.65 -2.81 0.30
C VAL A 88 -9.03 -1.43 0.17
N LEU A 89 -8.42 -1.17 -0.99
CA LEU A 89 -7.96 0.16 -1.38
C LEU A 89 -9.10 0.87 -2.11
N LYS A 90 -9.72 1.85 -1.45
CA LYS A 90 -10.80 2.67 -2.00
C LYS A 90 -10.26 4.02 -2.45
N VAL A 91 -10.58 4.37 -3.68
CA VAL A 91 -10.26 5.66 -4.30
C VAL A 91 -11.57 6.40 -4.55
N GLN A 92 -11.65 7.61 -4.02
CA GLN A 92 -12.80 8.51 -4.18
C GLN A 92 -12.35 9.72 -4.97
N VAL A 93 -12.80 9.84 -6.21
CA VAL A 93 -12.50 10.97 -7.08
C VAL A 93 -13.60 12.02 -6.91
N SER A 94 -13.21 13.26 -6.70
CA SER A 94 -14.10 14.40 -6.43
C SER A 94 -13.59 15.68 -7.10
N ASN A 95 -14.37 16.77 -6.99
CA ASN A 95 -14.01 18.08 -7.52
C ASN A 95 -13.64 18.05 -9.02
N ILE A 96 -14.48 17.39 -9.81
CA ILE A 96 -14.27 17.19 -11.24
C ILE A 96 -15.36 17.88 -12.05
N ASN A 97 -15.00 18.54 -13.15
CA ASN A 97 -16.02 19.14 -14.02
C ASN A 97 -16.77 18.09 -14.85
N ASN A 98 -17.97 18.41 -15.32
CA ASN A 98 -18.83 17.46 -16.05
C ASN A 98 -18.20 16.86 -17.32
N LYS A 99 -17.36 17.63 -18.02
CA LYS A 99 -16.69 17.17 -19.24
C LYS A 99 -15.67 16.09 -18.89
N ASP A 100 -14.80 16.39 -17.93
CA ASP A 100 -13.73 15.50 -17.47
C ASP A 100 -14.31 14.27 -16.76
N LYS A 101 -15.39 14.45 -15.99
CA LYS A 101 -16.17 13.36 -15.39
C LYS A 101 -16.66 12.37 -16.46
N GLY A 102 -17.19 12.88 -17.57
CA GLY A 102 -17.59 12.05 -18.71
C GLY A 102 -16.43 11.26 -19.33
N ILE A 103 -15.22 11.82 -19.33
CA ILE A 103 -14.01 11.15 -19.82
C ILE A 103 -13.56 10.04 -18.86
N ILE A 104 -13.51 10.31 -17.55
CA ILE A 104 -13.11 9.32 -16.53
C ILE A 104 -14.09 8.15 -16.49
N ILE A 105 -15.40 8.44 -16.48
CA ILE A 105 -16.43 7.39 -16.45
C ILE A 105 -16.41 6.62 -17.79
N GLY A 106 -16.35 7.34 -18.91
CA GLY A 106 -16.45 6.76 -20.24
C GLY A 106 -17.83 6.16 -20.52
N LYS A 107 -18.01 5.64 -21.74
CA LYS A 107 -19.31 5.08 -22.17
C LYS A 107 -19.64 3.83 -21.36
N ARG A 108 -20.71 3.89 -20.56
CA ARG A 108 -21.17 2.80 -19.67
C ARG A 108 -20.10 2.38 -18.64
N GLY A 109 -19.29 3.32 -18.14
CA GLY A 109 -18.30 3.03 -17.09
C GLY A 109 -16.99 2.38 -17.58
N LYS A 110 -16.83 2.14 -18.88
CA LYS A 110 -15.68 1.39 -19.42
C LYS A 110 -14.31 1.97 -19.06
N ASN A 111 -14.19 3.30 -19.00
CA ASN A 111 -12.91 3.93 -18.67
C ASN A 111 -12.62 3.78 -17.18
N LEU A 112 -13.63 3.98 -16.33
CA LEU A 112 -13.52 3.76 -14.89
C LEU A 112 -13.16 2.30 -14.56
N ASP A 113 -13.77 1.34 -15.26
CA ASP A 113 -13.45 -0.08 -15.14
C ASP A 113 -12.00 -0.37 -15.54
N ALA A 114 -11.54 0.19 -16.65
CA ALA A 114 -10.16 0.02 -17.12
C ALA A 114 -9.14 0.66 -16.16
N MET A 115 -9.43 1.85 -15.64
CA MET A 115 -8.61 2.53 -14.64
C MET A 115 -8.50 1.70 -13.37
N GLN A 116 -9.61 1.18 -12.86
CA GLN A 116 -9.61 0.29 -11.69
C GLN A 116 -8.80 -0.98 -11.96
N TYR A 117 -8.95 -1.57 -13.14
CA TYR A 117 -8.21 -2.78 -13.51
C TYR A 117 -6.70 -2.54 -13.53
N ILE A 118 -6.24 -1.46 -14.18
CA ILE A 118 -4.81 -1.13 -14.26
C ILE A 118 -4.28 -0.79 -12.86
N LEU A 119 -5.03 -0.03 -12.06
CA LEU A 119 -4.65 0.24 -10.66
C LEU A 119 -4.50 -1.06 -9.88
N SER A 120 -5.43 -2.01 -10.01
CA SER A 120 -5.33 -3.32 -9.37
C SER A 120 -4.04 -4.05 -9.76
N LEU A 121 -3.67 -4.03 -11.04
CA LEU A 121 -2.43 -4.65 -11.51
C LEU A 121 -1.19 -3.96 -10.92
N VAL A 122 -1.19 -2.62 -10.84
CA VAL A 122 -0.07 -1.85 -10.28
C VAL A 122 0.10 -2.15 -8.79
N ILE A 123 -1.00 -2.16 -8.03
CA ILE A 123 -0.98 -2.41 -6.59
C ILE A 123 -0.59 -3.84 -6.28
N ASN A 124 -1.17 -4.82 -6.99
CA ASN A 124 -0.99 -6.24 -6.68
C ASN A 124 0.23 -6.86 -7.37
N LYS A 125 1.03 -6.08 -8.09
CA LYS A 125 2.23 -6.59 -8.73
C LYS A 125 3.20 -7.10 -7.65
N GLU A 126 3.56 -8.39 -7.75
CA GLU A 126 4.52 -9.07 -6.87
C GLU A 126 4.11 -9.09 -5.38
N ARG A 127 2.85 -8.75 -5.06
CA ARG A 127 2.32 -8.86 -3.70
C ARG A 127 1.92 -10.29 -3.36
N GLN A 128 2.18 -10.71 -2.13
CA GLN A 128 1.68 -12.00 -1.64
C GLN A 128 0.20 -11.91 -1.24
N THR A 129 -0.18 -10.80 -0.61
CA THR A 129 -1.57 -10.54 -0.22
C THR A 129 -2.27 -9.65 -1.24
N TYR A 130 -3.40 -10.14 -1.75
CA TYR A 130 -4.22 -9.41 -2.72
C TYR A 130 -5.01 -8.28 -2.06
N ILE A 131 -4.85 -7.07 -2.57
CA ILE A 131 -5.63 -5.89 -2.22
C ILE A 131 -6.69 -5.64 -3.28
N ARG A 132 -7.95 -5.65 -2.88
CA ARG A 132 -9.06 -5.26 -3.75
C ARG A 132 -9.06 -3.75 -3.95
N THR A 133 -8.98 -3.31 -5.19
CA THR A 133 -9.08 -1.88 -5.53
C THR A 133 -10.49 -1.51 -5.96
N ILE A 134 -11.02 -0.42 -5.44
CA ILE A 134 -12.31 0.17 -5.83
C ILE A 134 -12.08 1.64 -6.18
N ILE A 135 -12.46 2.05 -7.39
CA ILE A 135 -12.47 3.45 -7.79
C ILE A 135 -13.91 3.89 -7.98
N ASP A 136 -14.27 5.04 -7.43
CA ASP A 136 -15.56 5.66 -7.59
C ASP A 136 -15.40 7.18 -7.79
N VAL A 137 -16.34 7.77 -8.52
CA VAL A 137 -16.29 9.14 -9.05
C VAL A 137 -17.62 9.81 -8.76
N GLU A 138 -17.68 10.61 -7.70
CA GLU A 138 -18.89 11.31 -7.24
C GLU A 138 -20.15 10.42 -7.29
N ASP A 139 -20.09 9.29 -6.57
CA ASP A 139 -21.19 8.32 -6.40
C ASP A 139 -21.73 7.73 -7.71
N TYR A 140 -20.87 7.54 -8.71
CA TYR A 140 -21.24 6.83 -9.93
C TYR A 140 -21.36 5.31 -9.71
N ARG A 141 -20.65 4.77 -8.72
CA ARG A 141 -20.54 3.33 -8.44
C ARG A 141 -21.18 2.88 -7.14
#